data_AF-A0A7J4LMU0-F1
#
_entry.id   AF-A0A7J4LMU0-F1
#
_cell.length_a   1.000
_cell.length_b   1.000
_cell.length_c   1.000
_cell.angle_alpha   90.00
_cell.angle_beta   90.00
_cell.angle_gamma   90.00
#
_symmetry.space_group_name_H-M   'P 1'
#
loop_
_entity.id
_entity.type
_entity.pdbx_description
1 polymer ?
#
loop_
_entity_poly.entity_id
_entity_poly.type
_entity_poly.pdbx_seq_one_letter_code
_entity_poly.pdbx_strand_id
1 'polypeptide(L)'
;MKKLSVITIAFMVLSMTMGAAALEEKTIIRKDGAAAYAAWAGVDNTTTYVDVTESDDTTTVYVTVCSYWSCMYGQTMAPEDVFSVDKLKSATLSPVKVTISDYWSYKTVTVQVDWTGQGEVGTSKYHTIGKFGDYFYKFSGSTSMGNASATGSIDGNDLGTSMYGGIYLFKDAIMTMEK
;
A
#
# COMPACT_ATOMS: atom_id res chain seq x y z
N MET A 1 6.21 62.61 -61.01
CA MET A 1 5.18 62.84 -59.98
C MET A 1 4.75 61.51 -59.40
N LYS A 2 4.83 61.40 -58.06
CA LYS A 2 4.16 60.43 -57.15
C LYS A 2 4.42 58.92 -57.39
N LYS A 3 5.25 58.25 -56.56
CA LYS A 3 4.97 57.70 -55.19
C LYS A 3 4.04 56.48 -55.29
N LEU A 4 4.27 55.27 -54.75
CA LEU A 4 4.91 54.77 -53.52
C LEU A 4 5.17 53.24 -53.76
N SER A 5 6.36 52.69 -53.50
CA SER A 5 6.73 51.84 -52.33
C SER A 5 6.16 50.41 -52.29
N VAL A 6 6.77 49.32 -51.80
CA VAL A 6 8.08 48.92 -51.25
C VAL A 6 7.95 47.40 -51.02
N ILE A 7 8.96 46.63 -51.45
CA ILE A 7 9.58 45.44 -50.81
C ILE A 7 8.74 44.55 -49.88
N THR A 8 8.67 43.23 -50.16
CA THR A 8 8.90 42.12 -49.20
C THR A 8 8.96 40.78 -49.97
N ILE A 9 10.15 40.25 -50.29
CA ILE A 9 10.99 39.34 -49.48
C ILE A 9 10.43 37.91 -49.44
N ALA A 10 11.25 37.00 -49.96
CA ALA A 10 11.23 35.56 -49.74
C ALA A 10 10.92 35.20 -48.29
N PHE A 11 9.73 34.68 -48.00
CA PHE A 11 9.40 34.06 -46.72
C PHE A 11 8.14 33.21 -46.89
N MET A 12 8.28 31.95 -47.32
CA MET A 12 7.44 30.83 -46.86
C MET A 12 7.96 29.45 -47.29
N VAL A 13 9.29 29.30 -47.44
CA VAL A 13 9.94 28.08 -46.95
C VAL A 13 10.18 28.33 -45.46
N LEU A 14 9.11 28.34 -44.66
CA LEU A 14 9.21 28.46 -43.22
C LEU A 14 8.18 27.52 -42.58
N SER A 15 8.75 26.49 -41.96
CA SER A 15 8.27 25.95 -40.69
C SER A 15 6.85 25.37 -40.67
N MET A 16 6.61 24.32 -41.45
CA MET A 16 5.93 23.15 -40.90
C MET A 16 6.94 22.05 -40.64
N THR A 17 8.06 22.40 -39.99
CA THR A 17 8.51 21.54 -38.90
C THR A 17 7.44 21.67 -37.82
N MET A 18 6.30 20.98 -38.00
CA MET A 18 5.61 20.47 -36.84
C MET A 18 6.66 19.56 -36.21
N GLY A 19 7.48 20.14 -35.34
CA GLY A 19 8.13 19.39 -34.31
C GLY A 19 6.98 18.76 -33.57
N ALA A 20 6.61 17.55 -33.98
CA ALA A 20 6.01 16.57 -33.11
C ALA A 20 7.11 16.29 -32.07
N ALA A 21 7.33 17.24 -31.17
CA ALA A 21 7.65 16.89 -29.82
C ALA A 21 6.40 16.12 -29.37
N ALA A 22 6.44 14.81 -29.56
CA ALA A 22 5.60 13.90 -28.81
C ALA A 22 5.64 14.40 -27.37
N LEU A 23 4.51 14.92 -26.90
CA LEU A 23 4.38 15.36 -25.51
C LEU A 23 4.50 14.08 -24.70
N GLU A 24 5.70 13.84 -24.14
CA GLU A 24 5.92 12.72 -23.22
C GLU A 24 4.93 12.87 -22.05
N GLU A 25 3.87 12.05 -22.02
CA GLU A 25 2.95 12.05 -20.90
C GLU A 25 3.66 11.42 -19.71
N LYS A 26 3.92 12.21 -18.68
CA LYS A 26 4.64 11.77 -17.48
C LYS A 26 3.74 11.81 -16.26
N THR A 27 3.51 10.65 -15.65
CA THR A 27 2.78 10.53 -14.38
C THR A 27 3.74 10.09 -13.29
N ILE A 28 3.60 10.66 -12.08
CA ILE A 28 4.30 10.19 -10.89
C ILE A 28 3.26 9.97 -9.79
N ILE A 29 3.18 8.74 -9.29
CA ILE A 29 2.34 8.36 -8.15
C ILE A 29 3.27 8.04 -6.99
N ARG A 30 2.93 8.53 -5.79
CA ARG A 30 3.62 8.21 -4.55
C ARG A 30 2.63 7.57 -3.60
N LYS A 31 3.07 6.54 -2.89
CA LYS A 31 2.29 5.86 -1.87
C LYS A 31 3.17 5.67 -0.65
N ASP A 32 2.85 6.42 0.40
CA ASP A 32 3.45 6.24 1.70
C ASP A 32 2.41 5.53 2.57
N GLY A 33 2.87 4.67 3.47
CA GLY A 33 1.96 3.94 4.32
C GLY A 33 2.64 3.18 5.43
N ALA A 34 1.79 2.56 6.24
CA ALA A 34 2.18 1.80 7.40
C ALA A 34 1.35 0.53 7.47
N ALA A 35 1.89 -0.48 8.13
CA ALA A 35 1.20 -1.74 8.28
C ALA A 35 1.72 -2.52 9.47
N ALA A 36 0.90 -3.42 9.96
CA ALA A 36 1.25 -4.32 11.03
C ALA A 36 0.56 -5.67 10.84
N TYR A 37 1.25 -6.74 11.20
CA TYR A 37 0.69 -8.08 11.16
C TYR A 37 1.04 -8.86 12.41
N ALA A 38 0.20 -9.82 12.76
CA ALA A 38 0.46 -10.74 13.86
C ALA A 38 -0.28 -12.06 13.67
N ALA A 39 0.29 -13.12 14.25
CA ALA A 39 -0.33 -14.43 14.29
C ALA A 39 -0.35 -15.01 15.71
N TRP A 40 -1.44 -15.70 16.04
CA TRP A 40 -1.67 -16.37 17.32
C TRP A 40 -1.97 -17.84 17.08
N ALA A 41 -1.46 -18.70 17.96
CA ALA A 41 -1.94 -20.07 18.09
C ALA A 41 -2.90 -20.13 19.28
N GLY A 42 -4.13 -20.51 18.99
CA GLY A 42 -5.11 -20.87 20.01
C GLY A 42 -4.85 -22.27 20.55
N VAL A 43 -5.46 -22.55 21.70
CA VAL A 43 -5.35 -23.82 22.41
C VAL A 43 -5.96 -25.01 21.66
N ASP A 44 -6.87 -24.75 20.72
CA ASP A 44 -7.61 -25.76 19.96
C ASP A 44 -7.01 -26.04 18.56
N ASN A 45 -5.68 -25.88 18.41
CA ASN A 45 -4.99 -25.93 17.10
C ASN A 45 -5.55 -24.92 16.08
N THR A 46 -6.08 -23.80 16.56
CA THR A 46 -6.52 -22.70 15.71
C THR A 46 -5.39 -21.71 15.49
N THR A 47 -5.18 -21.24 14.28
CA THR A 47 -4.25 -20.14 13.99
C THR A 47 -5.04 -18.92 13.53
N THR A 48 -4.86 -17.80 14.22
CA THR A 48 -5.43 -16.51 13.83
C THR A 48 -4.33 -15.66 13.24
N TYR A 49 -4.58 -15.00 12.12
CA TYR A 49 -3.69 -14.04 11.49
C TYR A 49 -4.46 -12.75 11.21
N VAL A 50 -3.86 -11.62 11.57
CA VAL A 50 -4.37 -10.28 11.26
C VAL A 50 -3.26 -9.52 10.54
N ASP A 51 -3.59 -8.92 9.40
CA ASP A 51 -2.76 -7.96 8.68
C ASP A 51 -3.55 -6.67 8.49
N VAL A 52 -2.92 -5.55 8.80
CA VAL A 52 -3.48 -4.21 8.62
C VAL A 52 -2.51 -3.44 7.76
N THR A 53 -3.02 -2.83 6.69
CA THR A 53 -2.26 -1.96 5.81
C THR A 53 -3.01 -0.65 5.62
N GLU A 54 -2.36 0.46 5.96
CA GLU A 54 -2.81 1.81 5.68
C GLU A 54 -1.99 2.40 4.53
N SER A 55 -2.69 2.90 3.52
CA SER A 55 -2.12 3.64 2.39
C SER A 55 -3.11 4.72 1.99
N ASP A 56 -2.59 5.94 1.79
CA ASP A 56 -3.40 7.11 1.43
C ASP A 56 -4.54 7.31 2.47
N ASP A 57 -5.80 7.37 2.04
CA ASP A 57 -6.96 7.61 2.91
C ASP A 57 -7.70 6.31 3.30
N THR A 58 -7.03 5.15 3.22
CA THR A 58 -7.67 3.84 3.40
C THR A 58 -6.85 2.88 4.25
N THR A 59 -7.51 2.30 5.25
CA THR A 59 -6.99 1.17 6.03
C THR A 59 -7.65 -0.13 5.58
N THR A 60 -6.87 -1.08 5.10
CA THR A 60 -7.33 -2.44 4.81
C THR A 60 -6.99 -3.34 5.98
N VAL A 61 -7.99 -4.06 6.50
CA VAL A 61 -7.82 -5.07 7.55
C VAL A 61 -8.16 -6.42 6.97
N TYR A 62 -7.19 -7.34 6.99
CA TYR A 62 -7.33 -8.73 6.58
C TYR A 62 -7.24 -9.64 7.80
N VAL A 63 -8.13 -10.62 7.86
CA VAL A 63 -8.21 -11.58 8.97
C VAL A 63 -8.30 -12.98 8.40
N THR A 64 -7.55 -13.90 8.97
CA THR A 64 -7.69 -15.34 8.74
C THR A 64 -7.78 -16.06 10.07
N VAL A 65 -8.73 -17.00 10.18
CA VAL A 65 -8.84 -17.93 11.29
C VAL A 65 -8.87 -19.33 10.71
N CYS A 66 -7.80 -20.09 10.94
CA CYS A 66 -7.65 -21.46 10.50
C CYS A 66 -7.78 -22.42 11.68
N SER A 67 -8.44 -23.54 11.45
CA SER A 67 -8.31 -24.76 12.25
C SER A 67 -7.51 -25.79 11.45
N TYR A 68 -7.31 -26.98 12.00
CA TYR A 68 -6.66 -28.08 11.27
C TYR A 68 -7.36 -28.46 9.95
N TRP A 69 -8.69 -28.26 9.84
CA TRP A 69 -9.49 -28.75 8.71
C TRP A 69 -10.05 -27.65 7.80
N SER A 70 -10.01 -26.38 8.22
CA SER A 70 -10.66 -25.29 7.48
C SER A 70 -10.08 -23.93 7.86
N CYS A 71 -10.20 -22.96 6.95
CA CYS A 71 -9.89 -21.56 7.21
C CYS A 71 -11.07 -20.69 6.80
N MET A 72 -11.40 -19.72 7.65
CA MET A 72 -12.22 -18.58 7.26
C MET A 72 -11.29 -17.38 7.08
N TYR A 73 -11.50 -16.62 6.02
CA TYR A 73 -10.75 -15.39 5.77
C TYR A 73 -11.67 -14.29 5.29
N GLY A 74 -11.23 -13.05 5.47
CA GLY A 74 -12.01 -11.89 5.08
C GLY A 74 -11.18 -10.64 5.12
N GLN A 75 -11.68 -9.61 4.44
CA GLN A 75 -11.08 -8.29 4.44
C GLN A 75 -12.16 -7.22 4.56
N THR A 76 -11.79 -6.07 5.12
CA THR A 76 -12.60 -4.86 5.06
C THR A 76 -11.73 -3.65 4.78
N MET A 77 -12.32 -2.65 4.15
CA MET A 77 -11.76 -1.29 4.12
C MET A 77 -12.42 -0.51 5.26
N ALA A 78 -11.62 0.10 6.10
CA ALA A 78 -12.04 0.92 7.22
C ALA A 78 -11.51 2.36 7.03
N PRO A 79 -12.14 3.36 7.69
CA PRO A 79 -11.63 4.72 7.71
C PRO A 79 -10.19 4.78 8.29
N GLU A 80 -9.43 5.81 7.93
CA GLU A 80 -8.02 6.00 8.33
C GLU A 80 -7.81 6.05 9.86
N ASP A 81 -8.80 6.50 10.62
CA ASP A 81 -8.65 6.72 12.07
C ASP A 81 -8.66 5.43 12.92
N VAL A 82 -8.91 4.27 12.31
CA VAL A 82 -8.97 3.00 13.04
C VAL A 82 -7.59 2.39 13.27
N PHE A 83 -6.57 2.80 12.51
CA PHE A 83 -5.22 2.27 12.63
C PHE A 83 -4.24 3.40 12.90
N SER A 84 -3.29 3.18 13.80
CA SER A 84 -2.28 4.17 14.14
C SER A 84 -0.95 3.50 14.40
N VAL A 85 0.13 4.10 13.92
CA VAL A 85 1.49 3.58 14.05
C VAL A 85 2.43 4.65 14.61
N ASP A 86 3.06 4.40 15.76
CA ASP A 86 4.19 5.20 16.24
C ASP A 86 5.50 4.62 15.70
N LYS A 87 5.80 4.96 14.45
CA LYS A 87 7.00 4.52 13.73
C LYS A 87 7.10 2.99 13.68
N LEU A 88 8.03 2.40 14.43
CA LEU A 88 8.20 0.95 14.58
C LEU A 88 8.14 0.55 16.06
N LYS A 89 7.67 1.44 16.93
CA LYS A 89 7.61 1.22 18.38
C LYS A 89 6.30 0.57 18.79
N SER A 90 5.21 0.98 18.17
CA SER A 90 3.88 0.42 18.42
C SER A 90 2.96 0.67 17.24
N ALA A 91 1.93 -0.16 17.14
CA ALA A 91 0.79 0.06 16.28
C ALA A 91 -0.48 -0.36 17.01
N THR A 92 -1.62 0.25 16.68
CA THR A 92 -2.92 -0.09 17.27
C THR A 92 -3.96 -0.11 16.18
N LEU A 93 -4.78 -1.16 16.18
CA LEU A 93 -6.01 -1.30 15.43
C LEU A 93 -7.18 -1.20 16.42
N SER A 94 -7.94 -0.12 16.33
CA SER A 94 -9.23 0.05 17.01
C SER A 94 -10.24 -1.02 16.55
N PRO A 95 -11.31 -1.28 17.32
CA PRO A 95 -12.31 -2.29 16.95
C PRO A 95 -12.88 -2.08 15.53
N VAL A 96 -12.63 -3.05 14.64
CA VAL A 96 -13.11 -3.06 13.25
C VAL A 96 -13.90 -4.33 12.98
N LYS A 97 -15.03 -4.20 12.27
CA LYS A 97 -15.84 -5.35 11.84
C LYS A 97 -15.33 -5.91 10.53
N VAL A 98 -15.03 -7.20 10.51
CA VAL A 98 -14.56 -7.92 9.32
C VAL A 98 -15.49 -9.09 9.06
N THR A 99 -16.04 -9.19 7.85
CA THR A 99 -16.78 -10.37 7.42
C THR A 99 -15.79 -11.41 6.92
N ILE A 100 -15.70 -12.54 7.62
CA ILE A 100 -14.89 -13.69 7.24
C ILE A 100 -15.79 -14.80 6.73
N SER A 101 -15.30 -15.57 5.76
CA SER A 101 -16.05 -16.65 5.14
C SER A 101 -15.16 -17.83 4.80
N ASP A 102 -15.78 -19.00 4.74
CA ASP A 102 -15.26 -20.17 4.02
C ASP A 102 -16.22 -20.52 2.87
N TYR A 103 -16.07 -21.71 2.28
CA TYR A 103 -16.94 -22.16 1.19
C TYR A 103 -18.41 -22.36 1.61
N TRP A 104 -18.68 -22.60 2.90
CA TRP A 104 -19.99 -23.04 3.40
C TRP A 104 -20.73 -21.98 4.22
N SER A 105 -20.01 -20.99 4.75
CA SER A 105 -20.50 -20.08 5.76
C SER A 105 -19.78 -18.74 5.74
N TYR A 106 -20.44 -17.72 6.27
CA TYR A 106 -19.84 -16.43 6.54
C TYR A 106 -20.29 -15.93 7.91
N LYS A 107 -19.44 -15.13 8.55
CA LYS A 107 -19.77 -14.41 9.78
C LYS A 107 -19.01 -13.10 9.85
N THR A 108 -19.58 -12.12 10.54
CA THR A 108 -18.89 -10.87 10.84
C THR A 108 -18.29 -10.95 12.24
N VAL A 109 -17.01 -10.66 12.36
CA VAL A 109 -16.27 -10.62 13.62
C VAL A 109 -15.77 -9.22 13.91
N THR A 110 -15.63 -8.84 15.18
CA THR A 110 -14.98 -7.60 15.59
C THR A 110 -13.54 -7.88 15.99
N VAL A 111 -12.58 -7.19 15.37
CA VAL A 111 -11.14 -7.39 15.60
C VAL A 111 -10.52 -6.13 16.17
N GLN A 112 -9.67 -6.28 17.18
CA GLN A 112 -8.86 -5.23 17.78
C GLN A 112 -7.47 -5.79 18.09
N VAL A 113 -6.41 -5.05 17.82
CA VAL A 113 -5.03 -5.52 18.04
C VAL A 113 -4.11 -4.36 18.44
N ASP A 114 -3.21 -4.62 19.39
CA ASP A 114 -2.13 -3.73 19.79
C ASP A 114 -0.79 -4.42 19.55
N TRP A 115 0.09 -3.79 18.78
CA TRP A 115 1.45 -4.23 18.51
C TRP A 115 2.46 -3.42 19.31
N THR A 116 3.47 -4.10 19.85
CA THR A 116 4.63 -3.54 20.52
C THR A 116 5.89 -3.98 19.80
N GLY A 117 6.66 -3.02 19.30
CA GLY A 117 7.91 -3.26 18.60
C GLY A 117 9.01 -3.80 19.52
N GLN A 118 9.83 -4.71 19.00
CA GLN A 118 10.89 -5.39 19.74
C GLN A 118 12.29 -4.80 19.51
N GLY A 119 12.38 -3.67 18.80
CA GLY A 119 13.60 -2.87 18.66
C GLY A 119 14.53 -3.27 17.51
N GLU A 120 14.46 -4.51 17.01
CA GLU A 120 15.17 -4.88 15.78
C GLU A 120 14.49 -4.26 14.56
N VAL A 121 15.26 -3.55 13.74
CA VAL A 121 14.75 -2.87 12.53
C VAL A 121 15.62 -3.22 11.32
N GLY A 122 14.99 -3.85 10.34
CA GLY A 122 15.52 -4.01 8.99
C GLY A 122 15.09 -2.86 8.10
N THR A 123 15.94 -2.48 7.15
CA THR A 123 15.56 -1.57 6.07
C THR A 123 15.89 -2.18 4.72
N SER A 124 15.00 -1.98 3.76
CA SER A 124 15.18 -2.43 2.39
C SER A 124 14.85 -1.28 1.44
N LYS A 125 15.53 -1.26 0.30
CA LYS A 125 15.26 -0.34 -0.80
C LYS A 125 15.26 -1.13 -2.08
N TYR A 126 14.34 -0.81 -2.97
CA TYR A 126 14.29 -1.44 -4.28
C TYR A 126 14.12 -0.38 -5.36
N HIS A 127 14.59 -0.74 -6.55
CA HIS A 127 14.45 0.07 -7.74
C HIS A 127 14.32 -0.82 -8.96
N THR A 128 13.36 -0.54 -9.81
CA THR A 128 13.10 -1.25 -11.05
C THR A 128 12.83 -0.24 -12.16
N ILE A 129 13.43 -0.47 -13.32
CA ILE A 129 13.21 0.34 -14.52
C ILE A 129 12.83 -0.61 -15.64
N GLY A 130 11.79 -0.27 -16.40
CA GLY A 130 11.40 -1.03 -17.58
C GLY A 130 10.96 -0.13 -18.72
N LYS A 131 11.03 -0.69 -19.94
CA LYS A 131 10.59 -0.06 -21.18
C LYS A 131 9.85 -1.09 -22.01
N PHE A 132 8.68 -0.72 -22.52
CA PHE A 132 7.87 -1.54 -23.43
C PHE A 132 7.36 -0.66 -24.57
N GLY A 133 7.96 -0.77 -25.75
CA GLY A 133 7.70 0.14 -26.87
C GLY A 133 8.04 1.59 -26.49
N ASP A 134 7.06 2.47 -26.64
CA ASP A 134 7.15 3.89 -26.29
C ASP A 134 6.77 4.18 -24.83
N TYR A 135 6.30 3.16 -24.10
CA TYR A 135 6.04 3.23 -22.67
C TYR A 135 7.30 2.95 -21.85
N PHE A 136 7.52 3.76 -20.82
CA PHE A 136 8.62 3.65 -19.89
C PHE A 136 8.10 3.75 -18.46
N TYR A 137 8.62 2.92 -17.57
CA TYR A 137 8.27 2.98 -16.15
C TYR A 137 9.49 2.87 -15.23
N LYS A 138 9.41 3.55 -14.09
CA LYS A 138 10.32 3.42 -12.96
C LYS A 138 9.51 3.15 -11.72
N PHE A 139 9.85 2.09 -11.01
CA PHE A 139 9.37 1.80 -9.68
C PHE A 139 10.53 1.95 -8.70
N SER A 140 10.28 2.58 -7.56
CA SER A 140 11.24 2.64 -6.47
C SER A 140 10.48 2.66 -5.16
N GLY A 141 11.05 2.03 -4.15
CA GLY A 141 10.49 2.12 -2.82
C GLY A 141 11.50 1.81 -1.74
N SER A 142 11.08 2.07 -0.51
CA SER A 142 11.82 1.73 0.68
C SER A 142 10.89 1.24 1.75
N THR A 143 11.33 0.22 2.48
CA THR A 143 10.58 -0.36 3.59
C THR A 143 11.48 -0.35 4.81
N SER A 144 10.94 0.06 5.96
CA SER A 144 11.53 -0.18 7.28
C SER A 144 10.60 -1.15 8.00
N MET A 145 11.14 -2.25 8.52
CA MET A 145 10.36 -3.29 9.18
C MET A 145 11.00 -3.61 10.52
N GLY A 146 10.19 -3.76 11.56
CA GLY A 146 10.65 -4.27 12.85
C GLY A 146 9.79 -5.43 13.35
N ASN A 147 10.42 -6.36 14.05
CA ASN A 147 9.73 -7.42 14.75
C ASN A 147 8.82 -6.82 15.84
N ALA A 148 7.65 -7.40 16.04
CA ALA A 148 6.71 -6.95 17.05
C ALA A 148 6.02 -8.14 17.72
N SER A 149 5.68 -8.00 19.00
CA SER A 149 4.67 -8.83 19.66
C SER A 149 3.34 -8.11 19.62
N ALA A 150 2.24 -8.84 19.53
CA ALA A 150 0.91 -8.28 19.55
C ALA A 150 0.01 -8.96 20.59
N THR A 151 -0.90 -8.19 21.16
CA THR A 151 -2.06 -8.66 21.90
C THR A 151 -3.31 -8.23 21.15
N GLY A 152 -4.39 -8.99 21.22
CA GLY A 152 -5.60 -8.63 20.47
C GLY A 152 -6.80 -9.46 20.87
N SER A 153 -7.94 -9.14 20.27
CA SER A 153 -9.18 -9.87 20.49
C SER A 153 -9.99 -10.06 19.21
N ILE A 154 -10.75 -11.15 19.16
CA ILE A 154 -11.79 -11.40 18.15
C ILE A 154 -13.11 -11.64 18.88
N ASP A 155 -14.13 -10.83 18.57
CA ASP A 155 -15.45 -10.82 19.23
C ASP A 155 -15.33 -10.69 20.77
N GLY A 156 -14.37 -9.90 21.23
CA GLY A 156 -14.08 -9.68 22.65
C GLY A 156 -13.35 -10.84 23.33
N ASN A 157 -13.03 -11.93 22.61
CA ASN A 157 -12.21 -13.01 23.14
C ASN A 157 -10.73 -12.69 22.97
N ASP A 158 -9.99 -12.68 24.08
CA ASP A 158 -8.55 -12.44 24.10
C ASP A 158 -7.79 -13.54 23.34
N LEU A 159 -6.88 -13.14 22.46
CA LEU A 159 -5.99 -14.03 21.71
C LEU A 159 -4.67 -14.31 22.46
N GLY A 160 -4.39 -13.57 23.55
CA GLY A 160 -3.12 -13.58 24.25
C GLY A 160 -1.99 -12.93 23.44
N THR A 161 -0.75 -13.31 23.75
CA THR A 161 0.43 -12.81 23.03
C THR A 161 0.67 -13.59 21.74
N SER A 162 0.90 -12.86 20.65
CA SER A 162 1.19 -13.42 19.32
C SER A 162 2.46 -14.28 19.32
N MET A 163 2.48 -15.34 18.52
CA MET A 163 3.69 -16.13 18.25
C MET A 163 4.73 -15.36 17.43
N TYR A 164 4.25 -14.54 16.50
CA TYR A 164 5.08 -13.66 15.69
C TYR A 164 4.24 -12.46 15.20
N GLY A 165 4.92 -11.39 14.86
CA GLY A 165 4.32 -10.19 14.30
C GLY A 165 5.39 -9.20 13.84
N GLY A 166 4.93 -8.16 13.17
CA GLY A 166 5.81 -7.11 12.68
C GLY A 166 5.06 -5.82 12.43
N ILE A 167 5.79 -4.71 12.46
CA ILE A 167 5.34 -3.39 12.04
C ILE A 167 6.25 -2.97 10.87
N TYR A 168 5.68 -2.41 9.81
CA TYR A 168 6.45 -1.89 8.70
C TYR A 168 5.92 -0.54 8.21
N LEU A 169 6.85 0.29 7.77
CA LEU A 169 6.62 1.57 7.11
C LEU A 169 7.15 1.48 5.70
N PHE A 170 6.37 1.89 4.71
CA PHE A 170 6.77 1.86 3.32
C PHE A 170 6.58 3.22 2.64
N LYS A 171 7.40 3.46 1.62
CA LYS A 171 7.35 4.63 0.75
C LYS A 171 7.65 4.17 -0.66
N ASP A 172 6.66 4.27 -1.52
CA ASP A 172 6.70 3.76 -2.88
C ASP A 172 6.47 4.89 -3.88
N ALA A 173 7.09 4.77 -5.04
CA ALA A 173 6.93 5.68 -6.14
C ALA A 173 6.92 4.94 -7.47
N ILE A 174 5.89 5.22 -8.27
CA ILE A 174 5.79 4.78 -9.65
C ILE A 174 5.85 6.03 -10.54
N MET A 175 6.74 6.01 -11.52
CA MET A 175 6.78 6.98 -12.60
C MET A 175 6.51 6.26 -13.90
N THR A 176 5.58 6.77 -14.69
CA THR A 176 5.25 6.28 -16.03
C THR A 176 5.48 7.40 -17.02
N MET A 177 5.98 7.06 -18.20
CA MET A 177 6.20 7.99 -19.32
C MET A 177 5.77 7.32 -20.61
N GLU A 178 4.94 7.98 -21.42
CA GLU A 178 4.51 7.51 -22.74
C GLU A 178 4.95 8.51 -23.81
N LYS A 179 5.52 8.02 -24.91
CA LYS A 179 5.94 8.79 -26.08
C LYS A 179 4.94 8.70 -27.22
#